data_AF-A0A3C2AMR1-F1
#
_entry.id   AF-A0A3C2AMR1-F1
#
_cell.length_a   1.000
_cell.length_b   1.000
_cell.length_c   1.000
_cell.angle_alpha   90.00
_cell.angle_beta   90.00
_cell.angle_gamma   90.00
#
_symmetry.space_group_name_H-M   'P 1'
#
loop_
_entity.id
_entity.type
_entity.pdbx_description
1 polymer ?
#
loop_
_entity_poly.entity_id
_entity_poly.type
_entity_poly.pdbx_seq_one_letter_code
_entity_poly.pdbx_strand_id
1 'polypeptide(L)' 'INIAKETDIPFQLEVEGSGGSDGLELQSSPYPWEWVFVGAAENNVHSPDEIVHKDDIKAMTKLYMVLMENL' A
#
# COMPACT_ATOMS: atom_id res chain seq x y z
N ILE A 1 2.64 -10.37 1.50
CA ILE A 1 3.10 -9.85 2.83
C ILE A 1 4.44 -10.42 3.30
N ASN A 2 4.85 -11.62 2.87
CA ASN A 2 6.08 -12.25 3.37
C ASN A 2 7.33 -11.42 3.04
N ILE A 3 7.42 -10.91 1.79
CA ILE A 3 8.49 -9.98 1.37
C ILE A 3 8.65 -8.84 2.37
N ALA A 4 7.57 -8.18 2.80
CA ALA A 4 7.63 -7.10 3.78
C ALA A 4 8.10 -7.57 5.17
N LYS A 5 7.66 -8.75 5.63
CA LYS A 5 8.04 -9.33 6.93
C LYS A 5 9.50 -9.74 7.01
N GLU A 6 10.14 -9.99 5.88
CA GLU A 6 11.57 -10.32 5.79
C GLU A 6 12.45 -9.06 5.87
N THR A 7 11.85 -7.87 5.85
CA THR A 7 12.54 -6.59 6.02
C THR A 7 12.35 -6.02 7.42
N ASP A 8 13.23 -5.08 7.80
CA ASP A 8 13.06 -4.23 8.99
C ASP A 8 12.24 -2.96 8.71
N ILE A 9 11.54 -2.89 7.56
CA ILE A 9 10.76 -1.71 7.17
C ILE A 9 9.41 -1.75 7.90
N PRO A 10 9.03 -0.72 8.67
CA PRO A 10 7.71 -0.65 9.29
C PRO A 10 6.61 -0.67 8.23
N PHE A 11 5.58 -1.48 8.45
CA PHE A 11 4.39 -1.53 7.61
C PHE A 11 3.16 -1.83 8.45
N GLN A 12 1.99 -1.50 7.91
CA GLN A 12 0.69 -1.87 8.46
C GLN A 12 -0.12 -2.61 7.41
N LEU A 13 -1.14 -3.34 7.85
CA LEU A 13 -2.11 -3.97 6.97
C LEU A 13 -3.40 -3.17 7.05
N GLU A 14 -3.81 -2.63 5.91
CA GLU A 14 -5.15 -2.09 5.77
C GLU A 14 -6.13 -3.26 5.60
N VAL A 15 -7.20 -3.22 6.38
CA VAL A 15 -8.32 -4.15 6.25
C VAL A 15 -9.49 -3.34 5.72
N GLU A 16 -9.82 -3.56 4.45
CA GLU A 16 -10.88 -2.84 3.78
C GLU A 16 -12.22 -2.99 4.53
N GLY A 17 -12.92 -1.86 4.68
CA GLY A 17 -14.23 -1.76 5.35
C GLY A 17 -15.32 -1.38 4.36
N SER A 18 -16.06 -0.31 4.65
CA SER A 18 -17.08 0.24 3.75
C SER A 18 -16.52 1.16 2.65
N GLY A 19 -15.20 1.39 2.61
CA GLY A 19 -14.52 2.16 1.57
C GLY A 19 -14.11 1.26 0.41
N GLY A 20 -14.08 1.82 -0.81
CA GLY A 20 -13.52 1.15 -1.98
C GLY A 20 -12.02 1.39 -2.07
N SER A 21 -11.29 0.40 -2.60
CA SER A 21 -9.87 0.52 -2.94
C SER A 21 -9.71 0.87 -4.43
N ASP A 22 -8.69 1.67 -4.76
CA ASP A 22 -8.28 1.91 -6.16
C ASP A 22 -7.89 0.59 -6.87
N GLY A 23 -7.60 -0.46 -6.10
CA GLY A 23 -7.33 -1.80 -6.58
C GLY A 23 -8.56 -2.69 -6.82
N LEU A 24 -9.80 -2.22 -6.57
CA LEU A 24 -10.99 -3.08 -6.65
C LEU A 24 -11.17 -3.74 -8.03
N GLU A 25 -10.99 -2.98 -9.10
CA GLU A 25 -11.10 -3.50 -10.47
C GLU A 25 -9.96 -4.47 -10.79
N LEU A 26 -8.75 -4.18 -10.30
CA LEU A 26 -7.57 -5.03 -10.42
C LEU A 26 -7.77 -6.39 -9.71
N GLN A 27 -8.34 -6.36 -8.52
CA GLN A 27 -8.72 -7.52 -7.73
C GLN A 27 -9.83 -8.35 -8.40
N SER A 28 -10.78 -7.68 -9.05
CA SER A 28 -11.93 -8.30 -9.71
C SER A 28 -11.61 -8.86 -11.10
N SER A 29 -10.36 -8.71 -11.56
CA SER A 29 -9.90 -9.19 -12.85
C SER A 29 -10.14 -10.69 -13.04
N PRO A 30 -10.63 -11.13 -14.21
CA PRO A 30 -10.77 -12.56 -14.52
C PRO A 30 -9.43 -13.24 -14.83
N TYR A 31 -8.34 -12.47 -14.92
CA TYR A 31 -7.01 -12.98 -15.22
C TYR A 31 -6.19 -13.20 -13.95
N PRO A 32 -5.52 -14.36 -13.79
CA PRO A 32 -4.64 -14.59 -12.66
C PRO A 32 -3.35 -13.77 -12.82
N TRP A 33 -3.00 -13.03 -11.78
CA TRP A 33 -1.78 -12.23 -11.73
C TRP A 33 -1.41 -11.92 -10.27
N GLU A 34 -0.14 -11.67 -10.03
CA GLU A 34 0.36 -11.24 -8.73
C GLU A 34 0.27 -9.72 -8.65
N TRP A 35 -0.41 -9.23 -7.61
CA TRP A 35 -0.57 -7.80 -7.39
C TRP A 35 -0.64 -7.51 -5.89
N VAL A 36 -0.32 -6.27 -5.55
CA VAL A 36 -0.43 -5.76 -4.19
C VAL A 36 -0.73 -4.27 -4.26
N PHE A 37 -1.60 -3.79 -3.37
CA PHE A 37 -1.82 -2.37 -3.16
C PHE A 37 -0.97 -1.89 -1.98
N VAL A 38 -0.25 -0.78 -2.17
CA VAL A 38 0.63 -0.20 -1.15
C VAL A 38 0.47 1.31 -1.19
N GLY A 39 0.22 1.90 -0.03
CA GLY A 39 0.06 3.34 0.15
C GLY A 39 0.57 3.78 1.52
N ALA A 40 0.82 5.08 1.66
CA ALA A 40 1.08 5.69 2.97
C ALA A 40 -0.26 5.93 3.68
N ALA A 41 -0.26 5.86 5.01
CA ALA A 41 -1.45 6.17 5.78
C ALA A 41 -1.69 7.69 5.76
N GLU A 42 -2.89 8.07 5.33
CA GLU A 42 -3.27 9.47 5.18
C GLU A 42 -4.52 9.80 5.99
N ASN A 43 -4.70 11.09 6.31
CA ASN A 43 -5.90 11.59 6.94
C ASN A 43 -6.43 12.81 6.18
N ASN A 44 -7.74 13.04 6.26
CA ASN A 44 -8.49 14.00 5.44
C ASN A 44 -8.40 13.74 3.92
N VAL A 45 -8.33 12.46 3.49
CA VAL A 45 -8.29 12.10 2.06
C VAL A 45 -9.44 12.75 1.27
N HIS A 46 -9.15 13.23 0.07
CA HIS A 46 -9.99 14.07 -0.79
C HIS A 46 -10.27 15.50 -0.26
N SER A 47 -9.32 16.07 0.48
CA SER A 47 -9.37 17.45 1.00
C SER A 47 -8.13 18.25 0.60
N PRO A 48 -8.22 19.60 0.45
CA PRO A 48 -7.03 20.45 0.35
C PRO A 48 -6.09 20.38 1.57
N ASP A 49 -6.60 19.89 2.71
CA ASP A 49 -5.89 19.77 4.00
C ASP A 49 -5.51 18.32 4.33
N GLU A 50 -5.22 17.52 3.30
CA GLU A 50 -4.65 16.18 3.44
C GLU A 50 -3.36 16.20 4.26
N ILE A 51 -3.21 15.21 5.14
CA ILE A 51 -2.01 15.05 5.96
C ILE A 51 -1.48 13.62 5.90
N VAL A 52 -0.16 13.50 5.89
CA VAL A 52 0.57 12.24 5.90
C VAL A 52 1.76 12.33 6.84
N HIS A 53 2.10 11.23 7.51
CA HIS A 53 3.33 11.18 8.30
C HIS A 53 4.54 10.98 7.38
N LYS A 54 5.58 11.82 7.54
CA LYS A 54 6.76 11.81 6.64
C LYS A 54 7.51 10.47 6.65
N ASP A 55 7.50 9.76 7.77
CA ASP A 55 8.17 8.46 7.83
C ASP A 55 7.36 7.35 7.15
N ASP A 56 6.05 7.50 7.00
CA ASP A 56 5.22 6.56 6.25
C ASP A 56 5.53 6.64 4.76
N ILE A 57 5.74 7.86 4.24
CA ILE A 57 6.24 8.05 2.86
C ILE A 57 7.59 7.36 2.67
N LYS A 58 8.55 7.55 3.60
CA LYS A 58 9.87 6.92 3.50
C LYS A 58 9.78 5.40 3.57
N ALA A 59 8.99 4.86 4.48
CA ALA A 59 8.80 3.42 4.64
C ALA A 59 8.13 2.83 3.40
N MET A 60 7.08 3.46 2.90
CA MET A 60 6.38 3.10 1.66
C MET A 60 7.34 3.07 0.47
N THR A 61 8.13 4.14 0.24
CA THR A 61 9.08 4.19 -0.87
C THR A 61 10.15 3.09 -0.77
N LYS A 62 10.68 2.83 0.44
CA LYS A 62 11.64 1.73 0.63
C LYS A 62 11.02 0.37 0.36
N LEU A 63 9.81 0.14 0.84
CA LEU A 63 9.11 -1.12 0.62
C LEU A 63 8.80 -1.31 -0.87
N TYR A 64 8.43 -0.23 -1.57
CA TYR A 64 8.21 -0.26 -3.02
C TYR A 64 9.45 -0.70 -3.80
N MET A 65 10.65 -0.24 -3.40
CA MET A 65 11.91 -0.69 -4.00
C MET A 65 12.14 -2.20 -3.80
N VAL A 66 11.92 -2.70 -2.58
CA VAL A 66 12.05 -4.14 -2.28
C VAL A 66 11.04 -4.95 -3.09
N LEU A 67 9.79 -4.49 -3.20
CA LEU A 67 8.76 -5.16 -3.98
C LEU A 67 9.13 -5.24 -5.47
N MET A 68 9.66 -4.16 -6.06
CA MET A 68 10.09 -4.13 -7.46
C MET A 68 11.28 -5.04 -7.77
N GLU A 69 12.11 -5.37 -6.78
CA GLU A 69 13.23 -6.30 -6.93
C GLU A 69 12.81 -7.77 -6.81
N ASN A 70 11.66 -8.04 -6.17
CA ASN A 70 11.27 -9.38 -5.72
C ASN A 70 9.93 -9.89 -6.32
N LEU A 71 9.22 -9.07 -7.10
CA LEU A 71 8.01 -9.41 -7.86
C LEU A 71 8.31 -9.32 -9.36
#